data_AF-A0A0E3NKZ5-F1
#
_entry.id   AF-A0A0E3NKZ5-F1
#
_cell.length_a   1.000
_cell.length_b   1.000
_cell.length_c   1.000
_cell.angle_alpha   90.00
_cell.angle_beta   90.00
_cell.angle_gamma   90.00
#
_symmetry.space_group_name_H-M   'P 1'
#
loop_
_entity.id
_entity.type
_entity.pdbx_description
1 polymer ?
#
loop_
_entity_poly.entity_id
_entity_poly.type
_entity_poly.pdbx_seq_one_letter_code
_entity_poly.pdbx_strand_id
1 'polypeptide(L)'
;MLDYYKNQSKVEKGFRFIKDKSLRVSEVYLKKPPRIEALSMIMVLTLMVYSVAEWKLRERLKETGETIPDQVKKQTQKPTLKWAFMLMKEITEVKMEMDSKIVTQIANMNEVKGKIIRLMGKNCEKYYF
;
A
#
# COMPACT_ATOMS: atom_id res chain seq x y z
N MET A 1 -24.44 -9.52 -20.23
CA MET A 1 -25.05 -9.64 -18.89
C MET A 1 -24.15 -10.35 -17.86
N LEU A 2 -23.41 -11.41 -18.24
CA LEU A 2 -22.51 -12.17 -17.34
C LEU A 2 -21.27 -11.41 -16.82
N ASP A 3 -20.72 -10.46 -17.59
CA ASP A 3 -19.53 -9.69 -17.16
C ASP A 3 -19.80 -8.72 -16.00
N TYR A 4 -21.00 -8.13 -15.95
CA TYR A 4 -21.39 -7.25 -14.85
C TYR A 4 -21.47 -8.01 -13.52
N TYR A 5 -21.99 -9.24 -13.54
CA TYR A 5 -22.09 -10.10 -12.35
C TYR A 5 -20.71 -10.57 -11.85
N LYS A 6 -19.79 -10.90 -12.76
CA LYS A 6 -18.40 -11.27 -12.39
C LYS A 6 -17.64 -10.13 -11.70
N ASN A 7 -17.91 -8.88 -12.10
CA ASN A 7 -17.26 -7.70 -11.53
C ASN A 7 -17.82 -7.30 -10.14
N GLN A 8 -18.98 -7.79 -9.72
CA GLN A 8 -19.53 -7.55 -8.38
C GLN A 8 -18.62 -8.09 -7.27
N SER A 9 -17.94 -9.21 -7.53
CA SER A 9 -16.93 -9.78 -6.60
C SER A 9 -15.75 -8.84 -6.32
N LYS A 10 -15.42 -7.91 -7.23
CA LYS A 10 -14.36 -6.90 -7.02
C LYS A 10 -14.81 -5.83 -6.04
N VAL A 11 -16.08 -5.43 -6.10
CA VAL A 11 -16.68 -4.44 -5.21
C VAL A 11 -16.71 -4.98 -3.77
N GLU A 12 -17.13 -6.22 -3.58
CA GLU A 12 -17.15 -6.86 -2.25
C GLU A 12 -15.75 -6.98 -1.62
N LYS A 13 -14.73 -7.26 -2.44
CA LYS A 13 -13.33 -7.27 -1.98
C LYS A 13 -12.85 -5.88 -1.55
N GLY A 14 -13.30 -4.81 -2.22
CA GLY A 14 -13.04 -3.43 -1.81
C GLY A 14 -13.69 -3.07 -0.47
N PHE A 15 -14.95 -3.45 -0.26
CA PHE A 15 -15.62 -3.27 1.04
C PHE A 15 -15.01 -4.12 2.16
N ARG A 16 -14.40 -5.26 1.84
CA ARG A 16 -13.61 -6.03 2.81
C ARG A 16 -12.41 -5.23 3.32
N PHE A 17 -11.73 -4.45 2.47
CA PHE A 17 -10.62 -3.59 2.88
C PHE A 17 -11.06 -2.50 3.86
N ILE A 18 -12.20 -1.84 3.59
CA ILE A 18 -12.81 -0.84 4.49
C ILE A 18 -13.11 -1.43 5.88
N LYS A 19 -13.61 -2.68 5.91
CA LYS A 19 -13.92 -3.41 7.14
C LYS A 19 -12.71 -4.10 7.79
N ASP A 20 -11.55 -4.08 7.13
CA ASP A 20 -10.35 -4.73 7.62
C ASP A 20 -9.76 -3.93 8.79
N LYS A 21 -9.22 -4.63 9.80
CA LYS A 21 -8.63 -4.00 11.00
C LYS A 21 -7.41 -3.13 10.66
N SER A 22 -6.88 -3.23 9.45
CA SER A 22 -5.70 -2.47 9.01
C SER A 22 -5.90 -0.95 9.02
N LEU A 23 -7.13 -0.46 8.82
CA LEU A 23 -7.43 0.97 8.94
C LEU A 23 -7.86 1.38 10.35
N ARG A 24 -7.96 0.43 11.30
CA ARG A 24 -8.38 0.63 12.71
C ARG A 24 -9.66 1.44 12.89
N VAL A 25 -10.51 1.53 11.86
CA VAL A 25 -11.72 2.34 11.91
C VAL A 25 -12.73 1.83 12.93
N SER A 26 -12.76 0.52 13.18
CA SER A 26 -13.56 -0.09 14.25
C SER A 26 -13.21 0.40 15.65
N GLU A 27 -12.04 1.02 15.84
CA GLU A 27 -11.59 1.58 17.12
C GLU A 27 -12.02 3.04 17.30
N VAL A 28 -12.50 3.70 16.25
CA VAL A 28 -12.93 5.11 16.28
C VAL A 28 -14.41 5.18 16.60
N TYR A 29 -14.75 5.57 17.83
CA TYR A 29 -16.15 5.75 18.24
C TYR A 29 -16.68 7.14 17.87
N LEU A 30 -17.64 7.19 16.96
CA LEU A 30 -18.28 8.44 16.51
C LEU A 30 -19.72 8.53 17.02
N LYS A 31 -20.01 9.57 17.81
CA LYS A 31 -21.34 9.77 18.43
C LYS A 31 -22.34 10.53 17.54
N LYS A 32 -21.85 11.41 16.66
CA LYS A 32 -22.71 12.31 15.86
C LYS A 32 -22.85 11.78 14.42
N PRO A 33 -24.06 11.70 13.84
CA PRO A 33 -24.27 11.23 12.47
C PRO A 33 -23.39 11.93 11.41
N PRO A 34 -23.22 13.28 11.43
CA PRO A 34 -22.37 13.96 10.45
C PRO A 34 -20.90 13.51 10.47
N ARG A 35 -20.39 13.07 11.63
CA ARG A 35 -19.00 12.58 11.73
C ARG A 35 -18.86 11.19 11.09
N ILE A 36 -19.89 10.35 11.19
CA ILE A 36 -19.92 9.02 10.59
C ILE A 36 -19.93 9.14 9.07
N GLU A 37 -20.71 10.08 8.53
CA GLU A 37 -20.75 10.37 7.10
C GLU A 37 -19.39 10.88 6.59
N ALA A 38 -18.78 11.84 7.30
CA ALA A 38 -17.46 12.36 6.95
C ALA A 38 -16.39 11.26 6.94
N LEU A 39 -16.37 10.40 7.97
CA LEU A 39 -15.44 9.27 8.02
C LEU A 39 -15.69 8.28 6.89
N SER A 40 -16.95 7.97 6.59
CA SER A 40 -17.32 7.06 5.50
C SER A 40 -16.82 7.59 4.14
N MET A 41 -16.95 8.90 3.89
CA MET A 41 -16.41 9.53 2.68
C MET A 41 -14.89 9.39 2.58
N ILE A 42 -14.16 9.64 3.68
CA ILE A 42 -12.70 9.47 3.72
C ILE A 42 -12.30 8.01 3.47
N MET A 43 -13.04 7.04 4.03
CA MET A 43 -12.78 5.62 3.81
C MET A 43 -12.97 5.20 2.35
N VAL A 44 -14.02 5.71 1.69
CA VAL A 44 -14.24 5.46 0.25
C VAL A 44 -13.14 6.08 -0.60
N LEU A 45 -12.73 7.32 -0.29
CA LEU A 45 -11.61 7.97 -0.96
C LEU A 45 -10.31 7.17 -0.78
N THR A 46 -10.04 6.70 0.43
CA THR A 46 -8.89 5.85 0.74
C THR A 46 -8.93 4.56 -0.07
N LEU A 47 -10.09 3.89 -0.13
CA LEU A 47 -10.27 2.68 -0.94
C LEU A 47 -9.98 2.93 -2.43
N MET A 48 -10.42 4.07 -2.97
CA MET A 48 -10.14 4.46 -4.34
C MET A 48 -8.64 4.61 -4.58
N VAL A 49 -7.94 5.36 -3.72
CA VAL A 49 -6.48 5.55 -3.81
C VAL A 49 -5.75 4.21 -3.72
N TYR A 50 -6.12 3.35 -2.78
CA TYR A 50 -5.55 2.01 -2.64
C TYR A 50 -5.78 1.16 -3.90
N SER A 51 -6.97 1.22 -4.50
CA SER A 51 -7.28 0.43 -5.69
C SER A 51 -6.45 0.87 -6.90
N VAL A 52 -6.28 2.19 -7.08
CA VAL A 52 -5.45 2.76 -8.15
C VAL A 52 -3.97 2.38 -7.94
N ALA A 53 -3.47 2.50 -6.72
CA ALA A 53 -2.08 2.14 -6.42
C ALA A 53 -1.82 0.63 -6.57
N GLU A 54 -2.77 -0.23 -6.16
CA GLU A 54 -2.68 -1.68 -6.40
C GLU A 54 -2.67 -2.02 -7.89
N TRP A 55 -3.53 -1.37 -8.67
CA TRP A 55 -3.59 -1.53 -10.11
C TRP A 55 -2.26 -1.12 -10.77
N LYS A 56 -1.75 0.07 -10.44
CA LYS A 56 -0.47 0.59 -10.96
C LYS A 56 0.71 -0.32 -10.62
N LEU A 57 0.79 -0.82 -9.39
CA LEU A 57 1.84 -1.75 -8.98
C LEU A 57 1.80 -3.05 -9.81
N ARG A 58 0.60 -3.61 -10.01
CA ARG A 58 0.41 -4.83 -10.80
C ARG A 58 0.70 -4.65 -12.28
N GLU A 59 0.37 -3.48 -12.83
CA GLU A 59 0.71 -3.13 -14.21
C GLU A 59 2.23 -3.09 -14.39
N ARG A 60 2.93 -2.38 -13.50
CA ARG A 60 4.40 -2.30 -13.52
C ARG A 60 5.09 -3.66 -13.33
N LEU A 61 4.56 -4.52 -12.46
CA LEU A 61 5.08 -5.88 -12.29
C LEU A 61 4.94 -6.73 -13.57
N LYS A 62 3.85 -6.54 -14.32
CA LYS A 62 3.67 -7.22 -15.61
C LYS A 62 4.61 -6.68 -16.68
N GLU A 63 4.75 -5.37 -16.79
CA GLU A 63 5.62 -4.72 -17.77
C GLU A 63 7.10 -5.08 -17.58
N THR A 64 7.55 -5.13 -16.33
CA THR A 64 8.94 -5.46 -15.97
C THR A 64 9.21 -6.97 -15.91
N GLY A 65 8.17 -7.81 -15.94
CA GLY A 65 8.26 -9.25 -15.69
C GLY A 65 8.65 -9.61 -14.26
N GLU A 66 8.74 -8.63 -13.37
CA GLU A 66 9.18 -8.81 -12.00
C GLU A 66 8.10 -9.43 -11.11
N THR A 67 8.55 -10.09 -10.04
CA THR A 67 7.69 -10.68 -9.02
C THR A 67 8.09 -10.20 -7.62
N ILE A 68 7.10 -10.21 -6.74
CA ILE A 68 7.24 -9.96 -5.30
C ILE A 68 6.78 -11.23 -4.56
N PRO A 69 7.45 -11.61 -3.46
CA PRO A 69 6.99 -12.73 -2.63
C PRO A 69 5.62 -12.44 -2.03
N ASP A 70 4.70 -13.40 -2.03
CA ASP A 70 3.40 -13.36 -1.37
C ASP A 70 3.51 -13.76 0.12
N GLN A 71 2.40 -13.78 0.87
CA GLN A 71 2.33 -14.19 2.28
C GLN A 71 2.91 -15.58 2.55
N VAL A 72 2.80 -16.49 1.56
CA VAL A 72 3.33 -17.86 1.61
C VAL A 72 4.72 -17.94 0.93
N LYS A 73 5.41 -16.81 0.77
CA LYS A 73 6.72 -16.66 0.10
C LYS A 73 6.76 -17.07 -1.38
N LYS A 74 5.61 -17.33 -2.01
CA LYS A 74 5.53 -17.63 -3.45
C LYS A 74 5.67 -16.36 -4.26
N GLN A 75 6.42 -16.39 -5.36
CA GLN A 75 6.56 -15.25 -6.25
C GLN A 75 5.24 -14.95 -6.96
N THR A 76 4.74 -13.73 -6.85
CA THR A 76 3.47 -13.30 -7.46
C THR A 76 3.61 -11.96 -8.18
N GLN A 77 2.90 -11.85 -9.31
CA GLN A 77 2.71 -10.59 -10.06
C GLN A 77 1.39 -9.89 -9.69
N LYS A 78 0.59 -10.50 -8.82
CA LYS A 78 -0.69 -9.95 -8.37
C LYS A 78 -0.72 -9.72 -6.85
N PRO A 79 0.30 -9.05 -6.26
CA PRO A 79 0.26 -8.75 -4.83
C PRO A 79 -0.93 -7.84 -4.51
N THR A 80 -1.39 -7.85 -3.26
CA THR A 80 -2.27 -6.80 -2.75
C THR A 80 -1.42 -5.62 -2.30
N LEU A 81 -1.94 -4.39 -2.41
CA LEU A 81 -1.19 -3.23 -1.96
C LEU A 81 -0.91 -3.27 -0.45
N LYS A 82 -1.84 -3.82 0.32
CA LYS A 82 -1.65 -4.11 1.75
C LYS A 82 -0.41 -4.98 1.99
N TRP A 83 -0.20 -6.01 1.18
CA TRP A 83 0.97 -6.86 1.32
C TRP A 83 2.26 -6.16 0.91
N ALA A 84 2.24 -5.34 -0.15
CA ALA A 84 3.39 -4.51 -0.51
C ALA A 84 3.78 -3.56 0.64
N PHE A 85 2.81 -2.95 1.33
CA PHE A 85 3.08 -2.12 2.52
C PHE A 85 3.61 -2.93 3.70
N MET A 86 3.14 -4.16 3.91
CA MET A 86 3.70 -5.04 4.94
C MET A 86 5.18 -5.38 4.69
N LEU A 87 5.55 -5.61 3.42
CA LEU A 87 6.96 -5.84 3.04
C LEU A 87 7.83 -4.59 3.23
N MET A 88 7.26 -3.40 3.05
CA MET A 88 7.94 -2.12 3.32
C MET A 88 7.93 -1.71 4.79
N LYS A 89 7.31 -2.49 5.68
CA LYS A 89 7.31 -2.18 7.12
C LYS A 89 8.77 -2.17 7.62
N GLU A 90 9.00 -1.38 8.67
CA GLU A 90 10.32 -1.27 9.33
C GLU A 90 11.41 -0.63 8.46
N ILE A 91 11.06 0.17 7.45
CA ILE A 91 12.03 1.12 6.87
C ILE A 91 12.22 2.23 7.90
N THR A 92 13.45 2.39 8.39
CA THR A 92 13.77 3.38 9.44
C THR A 92 14.74 4.39 8.88
N GLU A 93 14.38 5.67 8.92
CA GLU A 93 15.30 6.77 8.64
C GLU A 93 16.15 7.03 9.89
N VAL A 94 17.47 6.95 9.76
CA VAL A 94 18.44 7.23 10.82
C VAL A 94 19.20 8.49 10.45
N LYS A 95 19.09 9.51 11.30
CA LYS A 95 19.87 10.74 11.19
C LYS A 95 21.07 10.63 12.12
N MET A 96 22.26 10.61 11.55
CA MET A 96 23.52 10.63 12.31
C MET A 96 24.21 11.96 12.07
N GLU A 97 24.66 12.58 13.15
CA GLU A 97 25.50 13.77 13.09
C GLU A 97 26.96 13.31 13.10
N MET A 98 27.68 13.52 11.99
CA MET A 98 29.12 13.32 11.90
C MET A 98 29.75 14.62 11.39
N ASP A 99 30.76 15.12 12.10
CA ASP A 99 31.53 16.33 11.74
C ASP A 99 30.66 17.54 11.32
N SER A 100 29.69 17.91 12.16
CA SER A 100 28.77 19.03 11.94
C SER A 100 27.90 18.93 10.67
N LYS A 101 27.80 17.74 10.07
CA LYS A 101 26.87 17.42 8.97
C LYS A 101 25.87 16.38 9.43
N ILE A 102 24.58 16.68 9.21
CA ILE A 102 23.50 15.71 9.41
C ILE A 102 23.49 14.79 8.19
N VAL A 103 23.89 13.54 8.38
CA VAL A 103 23.79 12.49 7.36
C VAL A 103 22.56 11.65 7.65
N THR A 104 21.61 11.69 6.72
CA THR A 104 20.40 10.88 6.76
C THR A 104 20.66 9.57 6.01
N GLN A 105 20.55 8.42 6.68
CA GLN A 105 20.66 7.10 6.07
C GLN A 105 19.38 6.29 6.32
N ILE A 106 19.03 5.44 5.37
CA ILE A 106 17.87 4.55 5.52
C ILE A 106 18.36 3.18 5.97
N ALA A 107 17.99 2.80 7.18
CA ALA A 107 18.26 1.49 7.75
C ALA A 107 17.18 0.46 7.35
N ASN A 108 17.57 -0.81 7.35
CA ASN A 108 16.69 -1.97 7.06
C ASN A 108 16.11 -1.97 5.63
N MET A 109 16.87 -1.45 4.66
CA MET A 109 16.55 -1.57 3.23
C MET A 109 16.99 -2.94 2.70
N ASN A 110 16.03 -3.74 2.25
CA ASN A 110 16.27 -5.04 1.60
C ASN A 110 15.99 -4.96 0.10
N GLU A 111 16.51 -5.90 -0.68
CA GLU A 111 16.29 -5.97 -2.14
C GLU A 111 14.81 -5.91 -2.51
N VAL A 112 13.95 -6.61 -1.77
CA VAL A 112 12.48 -6.60 -1.98
C VAL A 112 11.89 -5.21 -1.76
N LYS A 113 12.35 -4.48 -0.75
CA LYS A 113 11.88 -3.11 -0.45
C LYS A 113 12.31 -2.13 -1.54
N GLY A 114 13.59 -2.19 -1.93
CA GLY A 114 14.12 -1.40 -3.04
C GLY A 114 13.37 -1.66 -4.36
N LYS A 115 13.05 -2.93 -4.63
CA LYS A 115 12.25 -3.34 -5.79
C LYS A 115 10.85 -2.72 -5.79
N ILE A 116 10.14 -2.80 -4.65
CA ILE A 116 8.81 -2.18 -4.51
C ILE A 116 8.89 -0.66 -4.73
N ILE A 117 9.89 0.01 -4.18
CA ILE A 117 10.07 1.47 -4.33
C ILE A 117 10.30 1.84 -5.80
N ARG A 118 11.16 1.10 -6.52
CA ARG A 118 11.42 1.32 -7.95
C ARG A 118 10.17 1.11 -8.80
N LEU A 119 9.40 0.06 -8.49
CA LEU A 119 8.14 -0.26 -9.19
C LEU A 119 7.05 0.81 -8.96
N MET A 120 7.05 1.48 -7.80
CA MET A 120 6.13 2.60 -7.52
C MET A 120 6.49 3.86 -8.33
N GLY A 121 7.76 4.00 -8.70
CA GLY A 121 8.29 4.97 -9.65
C GLY A 121 9.31 5.94 -9.06
N LYS A 122 9.96 6.72 -9.93
CA LYS A 122 11.04 7.66 -9.59
C LYS A 122 10.67 8.70 -8.53
N ASN A 123 9.39 9.08 -8.43
CA ASN A 123 8.95 10.02 -7.41
C ASN A 123 9.00 9.40 -6.01
N CYS A 124 8.78 8.09 -5.89
CA CYS A 124 8.93 7.36 -4.63
C CYS A 124 10.41 7.15 -4.30
N GLU A 125 11.25 6.86 -5.31
CA GLU A 125 12.70 6.70 -5.11
C GLU A 125 13.34 7.91 -4.42
N LYS A 126 12.97 9.15 -4.80
CA LYS A 126 13.49 10.40 -4.21
C LYS A 126 13.31 10.53 -2.68
N TYR A 127 12.37 9.80 -2.10
CA TYR A 127 12.15 9.83 -0.65
C TYR A 127 12.98 8.78 0.08
N TYR A 128 13.51 7.78 -0.64
CA TYR A 128 14.21 6.63 -0.06
C TYR A 128 15.68 6.51 -0.49
N PHE A 129 16.10 7.25 -1.52
CA PHE A 129 17.46 7.29 -2.05
C PHE A 129 17.85 8.76 -2.28
#